data_AF-A0A6B0BSJ3-F1
#
_entry.id   AF-A0A6B0BSJ3-F1
#
_cell.length_a   1.000
_cell.length_b   1.000
_cell.length_c   1.000
_cell.angle_alpha   90.00
_cell.angle_beta   90.00
_cell.angle_gamma   90.00
#
_symmetry.space_group_name_H-M   'P 1'
#
loop_
_entity.id
_entity.type
_entity.pdbx_description
1 polymer ?
#
loop_
_entity_poly.entity_id
_entity_poly.type
_entity_poly.pdbx_seq_one_letter_code
_entity_poly.pdbx_strand_id
1 'polypeptide(L)' 'MQYNTTRSITENQDNKTLKDMTKSGKQRPWREKKIDNVSYADILEILKIKKAYNVKQCGNV' A
#
# COMPACT_ATOMS: atom_id res chain seq x y z
N MET A 1 19.47 -8.29 18.15
CA MET A 1 19.79 -7.29 17.11
C MET A 1 19.16 -7.74 15.79
N GLN A 2 18.40 -6.88 15.11
CA GLN A 2 17.80 -7.20 13.81
C GLN A 2 18.79 -6.88 12.69
N TYR A 3 19.24 -7.90 11.95
CA TYR A 3 20.15 -7.74 10.83
C TYR A 3 19.36 -7.48 9.54
N ASN A 4 19.38 -6.25 9.06
CA ASN A 4 18.74 -5.87 7.81
C ASN A 4 19.72 -6.01 6.65
N THR A 5 19.87 -7.22 6.09
CA THR A 5 20.63 -7.39 4.85
C THR A 5 19.83 -6.78 3.70
N THR A 6 20.39 -5.79 3.01
CA THR A 6 19.84 -5.24 1.77
C THR A 6 20.67 -5.82 0.63
N ARG A 7 20.03 -6.52 -0.32
CA ARG A 7 20.73 -6.99 -1.53
C ARG A 7 21.16 -5.76 -2.32
N SER A 8 22.46 -5.66 -2.60
CA SER A 8 22.95 -4.72 -3.61
C SER A 8 22.53 -5.25 -4.98
N ILE A 9 21.82 -4.44 -5.76
CA ILE A 9 21.41 -4.75 -7.13
C ILE A 9 22.24 -3.83 -8.02
N THR A 10 23.15 -4.39 -8.81
CA THR A 10 23.99 -3.66 -9.77
C THR A 10 23.42 -3.68 -11.19
N GLU A 11 22.38 -4.46 -11.45
CA GLU A 11 21.68 -4.47 -12.74
C GLU A 11 20.81 -3.21 -12.91
N ASN A 12 20.97 -2.57 -14.07
CA ASN A 12 20.12 -1.48 -14.51
C ASN A 12 18.72 -2.03 -14.84
N GLN A 13 17.67 -1.31 -14.42
CA GLN A 13 16.28 -1.70 -14.67
C GLN A 13 15.82 -1.43 -16.12
N ASP A 14 16.67 -0.83 -16.95
CA ASP A 14 16.40 -0.40 -18.33
C ASP A 14 15.08 0.39 -18.43
N ASN A 15 14.29 0.15 -19.47
CA ASN A 15 12.98 0.78 -19.70
C ASN A 15 11.82 0.00 -19.08
N LYS A 16 12.09 -0.89 -18.11
CA LYS A 16 11.04 -1.70 -17.48
C LYS A 16 10.27 -0.87 -16.46
N THR A 17 8.94 -0.97 -16.49
CA THR A 17 8.06 -0.37 -15.49
C THR A 17 8.46 -0.81 -14.09
N LEU A 18 8.67 0.17 -13.20
CA LEU A 18 8.98 -0.08 -11.80
C LEU A 18 7.82 -0.81 -11.12
N LYS A 19 8.13 -1.95 -10.50
CA LYS A 19 7.18 -2.72 -9.69
C LYS A 19 7.54 -2.57 -8.23
N ASP A 20 6.55 -2.23 -7.40
CA ASP A 20 6.73 -2.17 -5.95
C ASP A 20 6.69 -3.58 -5.36
N MET A 21 7.88 -4.11 -5.03
CA MET A 21 8.09 -5.48 -4.56
C MET A 21 8.75 -5.48 -3.17
N THR A 22 8.46 -6.50 -2.36
CA THR A 22 9.17 -6.77 -1.12
C THR A 22 10.58 -7.32 -1.40
N LYS A 23 11.45 -7.31 -0.38
CA LYS A 23 12.76 -7.99 -0.46
C LYS A 23 12.65 -9.49 -0.79
N SER A 24 11.51 -10.11 -0.49
CA SER A 24 11.19 -11.52 -0.78
C SER A 24 10.55 -11.76 -2.15
N GLY A 25 10.40 -10.72 -2.99
CA GLY A 25 9.86 -10.84 -4.35
C GLY A 25 8.34 -10.91 -4.43
N LYS A 26 7.61 -10.53 -3.37
CA LYS A 26 6.13 -10.41 -3.41
C LYS A 26 5.74 -8.97 -3.76
N GLN A 27 4.67 -8.78 -4.53
CA GLN A 27 4.14 -7.44 -4.79
C GLN A 27 3.63 -6.82 -3.49
N ARG A 28 3.91 -5.53 -3.25
CA ARG A 28 3.35 -4.84 -2.08
C ARG A 28 1.85 -4.61 -2.29
N PRO A 29 0.99 -4.96 -1.32
CA PRO A 29 -0.46 -4.89 -1.46
C PRO A 29 -1.00 -3.47 -1.24
N TRP A 30 -0.23 -2.43 -1.53
CA TRP A 30 -0.63 -1.05 -1.19
C TRP A 30 -1.92 -0.66 -1.92
N ARG A 31 -2.12 -1.14 -3.16
CA ARG A 31 -3.31 -0.84 -3.96
C ARG A 31 -4.57 -1.48 -3.37
N GLU A 32 -4.49 -2.78 -3.04
CA GLU A 32 -5.58 -3.51 -2.39
C GLU A 32 -5.95 -2.83 -1.07
N LYS A 33 -4.95 -2.59 -0.20
CA LYS A 33 -5.16 -1.90 1.07
C LYS A 33 -5.75 -0.49 0.92
N LYS A 34 -5.44 0.21 -0.18
CA LYS A 34 -5.97 1.54 -0.45
C LYS A 34 -7.43 1.48 -0.85
N ILE A 35 -7.81 0.52 -1.69
CA ILE A 35 -9.20 0.25 -2.07
C ILE A 35 -10.02 -0.20 -0.85
N ASP A 36 -9.45 -1.07 0.00
CA ASP A 36 -10.11 -1.54 1.22
C ASP A 36 -10.46 -0.40 2.17
N ASN A 37 -9.66 0.68 2.20
CA ASN A 37 -9.99 1.86 3.00
C ASN A 37 -11.28 2.55 2.53
N VAL A 38 -11.62 2.50 1.23
CA VAL A 38 -12.87 3.07 0.72
C VAL A 38 -14.06 2.31 1.30
N SER A 39 -14.05 0.99 1.19
CA SER A 39 -15.09 0.12 1.77
C SER A 39 -15.17 0.24 3.30
N TYR A 40 -14.02 0.33 3.97
CA TYR A 40 -13.97 0.52 5.42
C TYR A 40 -14.56 1.88 5.84
N ALA A 41 -14.39 2.93 5.04
CA ALA A 41 -14.96 4.23 5.32
C ALA A 41 -16.50 4.19 5.33
N ASP A 42 -17.13 3.39 4.46
CA ASP A 42 -18.59 3.24 4.44
C ASP A 42 -19.10 2.59 5.74
N ILE A 43 -18.36 1.62 6.29
CA ILE A 43 -18.66 1.05 7.62
C ILE A 43 -18.55 2.11 8.71
N LEU A 44 -17.49 2.92 8.68
CA LEU A 44 -17.31 4.01 9.64
C LEU A 44 -18.42 5.07 9.54
N GLU A 45 -18.91 5.33 8.33
CA GLU A 45 -20.01 6.25 8.05
C GLU A 45 -21.33 5.74 8.67
N ILE A 46 -21.64 4.44 8.50
CA ILE A 46 -22.79 3.78 9.14
C ILE A 46 -22.71 3.89 10.67
N LEU A 47 -21.51 3.69 11.23
CA LEU A 47 -21.26 3.80 12.67
C LEU A 47 -21.19 5.26 13.16
N LYS A 48 -21.37 6.25 12.29
CA LYS A 48 -21.30 7.69 12.58
C LYS A 48 -19.95 8.13 13.19
N ILE A 49 -18.86 7.48 12.80
CA ILE A 49 -17.51 7.82 13.25
C ILE A 49 -16.97 8.98 12.40
N LYS A 50 -16.58 10.08 13.06
CA LYS A 50 -16.07 11.32 12.42
C LYS A 50 -14.92 11.07 11.43
N LYS A 51 -14.13 10.02 11.65
CA LYS A 51 -12.96 9.68 10.82
C LYS A 51 -13.33 9.13 9.43
N ALA A 52 -14.59 8.74 9.19
CA ALA A 52 -15.03 8.14 7.93
C ALA A 52 -14.60 8.96 6.70
N TYR A 53 -14.81 10.28 6.75
CA TYR A 53 -14.43 11.19 5.66
C TYR A 53 -12.93 11.11 5.30
N ASN A 54 -12.05 11.21 6.29
CA ASN A 54 -10.60 11.18 6.06
C ASN A 54 -10.14 9.82 5.52
N VAL A 55 -10.76 8.73 5.99
CA VAL A 55 -10.44 7.37 5.51
C VAL A 55 -10.89 7.20 4.05
N LYS A 56 -12.08 7.70 3.70
CA LYS A 56 -12.62 7.66 2.32
C LYS A 56 -11.74 8.42 1.35
N GLN A 57 -11.35 9.65 1.69
CA GLN A 57 -10.49 10.49 0.86
C GLN A 57 -9.08 9.90 0.68
N CYS A 58 -8.52 9.28 1.73
CA CYS A 58 -7.25 8.59 1.63
C CYS A 58 -7.31 7.39 0.67
N GLY A 59 -8.43 6.66 0.65
CA GLY A 59 -8.64 5.48 -0.20
C GLY A 59 -8.93 5.78 -1.67
N ASN A 60 -9.36 7.00 -2.01
CA ASN A 60 -9.68 7.38 -3.38
C ASN A 60 -8.39 7.38 -4.25
N VAL A 61 -8.40 6.64 -5.36
CA VAL A 61 -7.25 6.44 -6.26
C VAL A 61 -7.46 7.20 -7.56
#